data_AF-A0AAD3AM21-F1
#
_entry.id   AF-A0AAD3AM21-F1
#
_cell.length_a   1.000
_cell.length_b   1.000
_cell.length_c   1.000
_cell.angle_alpha   90.00
_cell.angle_beta   90.00
_cell.angle_gamma   90.00
#
_symmetry.space_group_name_H-M   'P 1'
#
loop_
_entity.id
_entity.type
_entity.pdbx_description
1 polymer ?
#
loop_
_entity_poly.entity_id
_entity_poly.type
_entity_poly.pdbx_seq_one_letter_code
_entity_poly.pdbx_strand_id
1 'polypeptide(L)' 'MRWSEIKKMIGISPEIKGVQIVNDADDWIVLDRKALGLDTET' A
#
# COMPACT_ATOMS: atom_id res chain seq x y z
N MET A 1 7.82 -10.41 -5.02
CA MET A 1 8.08 -9.12 -4.33
C MET A 1 7.67 -9.27 -2.87
N ARG A 2 8.45 -8.78 -1.91
CA ARG A 2 8.09 -8.88 -0.47
C ARG A 2 7.24 -7.69 -0.05
N TRP A 3 6.27 -7.92 0.84
CA TRP A 3 5.38 -6.87 1.36
C TRP A 3 6.13 -5.67 1.96
N SER A 4 7.26 -5.93 2.64
CA SER A 4 8.13 -4.89 3.22
C SER A 4 8.67 -3.90 2.18
N GLU A 5 9.00 -4.39 0.98
CA GLU A 5 9.57 -3.55 -0.09
C GLU A 5 8.49 -2.71 -0.76
N ILE A 6 7.27 -3.25 -0.86
CA ILE A 6 6.09 -2.51 -1.34
C ILE A 6 5.80 -1.34 -0.39
N LYS A 7 5.75 -1.60 0.93
CA LYS A 7 5.56 -0.54 1.93
C LYS A 7 6.65 0.54 1.86
N LYS A 8 7.92 0.15 1.71
CA LYS A 8 9.02 1.11 1.55
C LYS A 8 8.85 1.97 0.30
N MET A 9 8.53 1.37 -0.84
CA MET A 9 8.30 2.06 -2.11
C MET A 9 7.17 3.11 -1.98
N ILE A 10 6.03 2.73 -1.40
CA ILE A 10 4.91 3.66 -1.17
C ILE A 10 5.28 4.75 -0.16
N GLY A 11 6.09 4.42 0.83
CA GLY A 11 6.59 5.37 1.83
C GLY A 11 7.42 6.49 1.23
N ILE A 12 8.29 6.19 0.26
CA ILE A 12 9.16 7.18 -0.40
C ILE A 12 8.51 7.92 -1.58
N SER A 13 7.35 7.45 -2.05
CA SER A 13 6.60 8.04 -3.17
C SER A 13 5.27 8.63 -2.68
N PRO A 14 5.24 9.90 -2.23
CA PRO A 14 4.02 10.55 -1.72
C PRO A 14 2.91 10.73 -2.77
N GLU A 15 3.25 10.63 -4.06
CA GLU A 15 2.32 10.59 -5.19
C GLU A 15 1.48 9.30 -5.21
N ILE A 16 1.99 8.20 -4.65
CA ILE A 16 1.26 6.94 -4.53
C ILE A 16 0.30 7.03 -3.35
N LYS A 17 -1.00 7.01 -3.64
CA LYS A 17 -2.09 7.15 -2.64
C LYS A 17 -2.51 5.82 -2.01
N GLY A 18 -2.09 4.70 -2.56
CA GLY A 18 -2.40 3.36 -2.04
C GLY A 18 -1.97 2.28 -3.02
N VAL A 19 -2.34 1.04 -2.70
CA VAL A 19 -2.13 -0.13 -3.58
C VAL A 19 -3.39 -0.97 -3.66
N GLN A 20 -3.59 -1.55 -4.84
CA GLN A 20 -4.58 -2.59 -5.08
C GLN A 20 -3.85 -3.92 -5.23
N ILE A 21 -4.28 -4.92 -4.45
CA ILE A 21 -3.78 -6.29 -4.54
C ILE A 21 -4.92 -7.12 -5.12
N VAL A 22 -4.65 -7.84 -6.21
CA VAL A 22 -5.57 -8.82 -6.82
C VAL A 22 -4.95 -10.19 -6.61
N ASN A 23 -5.75 -11.16 -6.15
CA ASN A 23 -5.31 -12.55 -5.99
C ASN A 23 -5.86 -13.43 -7.13
N ASP A 24 -5.45 -14.70 -7.16
CA ASP A 24 -5.90 -15.67 -8.18
C ASP A 24 -7.38 -16.08 -8.04
N ALA A 25 -8.07 -15.60 -6.98
CA ALA A 25 -9.49 -15.82 -6.76
C ALA A 25 -10.35 -14.65 -7.27
N ASP A 26 -9.77 -13.72 -8.04
CA ASP A 26 -10.39 -12.47 -8.50
C ASP A 26 -10.87 -11.55 -7.36
N ASP A 27 -10.44 -11.80 -6.12
CA ASP A 27 -10.65 -10.89 -5.01
C ASP A 27 -9.62 -9.78 -5.04
N TRP A 28 -10.04 -8.61 -4.57
CA TRP A 28 -9.19 -7.45 -4.48
C TRP A 28 -9.31 -6.75 -3.14
N ILE A 29 -8.17 -6.21 -2.68
CA ILE A 29 -8.10 -5.37 -1.49
C ILE A 29 -7.40 -4.07 -1.88
N VAL A 30 -8.01 -2.96 -1.50
CA VAL A 30 -7.41 -1.62 -1.62
C VAL A 30 -6.86 -1.22 -0.26
N LEU A 31 -5.58 -0.88 -0.22
CA LEU A 31 -4.89 -0.41 0.98
C LEU A 31 -4.43 1.02 0.75
N ASP A 32 -5.04 1.95 1.46
CA ASP A 32 -4.62 3.34 1.49
C ASP A 32 -3.38 3.53 2.39
N ARG A 33 -2.79 4.73 2.35
CA ARG A 33 -1.59 5.05 3.15
C ARG A 33 -1.82 4.87 4.65
N LYS A 34 -3.02 5.20 5.14
CA LYS A 34 -3.43 4.97 6.54
C LYS A 34 -3.40 3.50 6.92
N ALA A 35 -4.02 2.62 6.14
CA ALA A 35 -4.04 1.17 6.34
C ALA A 35 -2.63 0.57 6.26
N LEU A 36 -1.72 1.21 5.54
CA LEU A 36 -0.31 0.84 5.50
C LEU A 36 0.51 1.34 6.70
N GLY A 37 -0.07 2.21 7.55
CA GLY A 37 0.63 2.87 8.66
C GLY A 37 1.60 3.95 8.19
N LEU A 38 1.30 4.58 7.05
CA LEU A 38 2.15 5.58 6.38
C LEU A 38 1.63 7.01 6.50
N ASP A 39 0.45 7.21 7.10
CA ASP A 39 -0.03 8.54 7.45
C ASP A 39 0.51 8.89 8.85
N THR A 40 1.36 9.91 8.92
CA THR A 40 1.72 10.55 10.18
C THR A 40 0.50 11.30 10.70
N GLU A 41 0.07 11.00 11.93
CA GLU A 41 -0.89 11.85 12.66
C GLU A 41 -0.33 13.29 12.68
N THR A 42 -1.00 14.19 11.95
CA THR A 42 -0.81 15.66 12.03
C THR A 42 -1.69 16.22 13.12
#